data_AF-A0A7L3C6W3-F1
#
_entry.id   AF-A0A7L3C6W3-F1
#
_cell.length_a   1.000
_cell.length_b   1.000
_cell.length_c   1.000
_cell.angle_alpha   90.00
_cell.angle_beta   90.00
_cell.angle_gamma   90.00
#
_symmetry.space_group_name_H-M   'P 1'
#
loop_
_entity.id
_entity.type
_entity.pdbx_description
1 polymer ?
#
loop_
_entity_poly.entity_id
_entity_poly.type
_entity_poly.pdbx_seq_one_letter_code
_entity_poly.pdbx_strand_id
1 'polypeptide(L)'
;SPPGLLLLTSFLLHVEEGRASPTRLVCDNRLIQKYIGEAKDMEKKAGQCQALPALSCPMVLPLVDFSLQQWKSKSNETKRREILCDLALLVGAVAGAQGQVTQECGARQLNQLYQHANSFLLLLQTFSWE
;
A
#
# COMPACT_ATOMS: atom_id res chain seq x y z
N SER A 1 2.23 43.65 -5.01
CA SER A 1 2.28 42.19 -4.81
C SER A 1 2.17 41.88 -3.33
N PRO A 2 1.27 40.97 -2.90
CA PRO A 2 1.07 40.69 -1.49
C PRO A 2 2.32 39.99 -0.91
N PRO A 3 2.83 40.42 0.25
CA PRO A 3 4.07 39.89 0.85
C PRO A 3 4.02 38.38 1.12
N GLY A 4 2.82 37.81 1.34
CA GLY A 4 2.64 36.37 1.51
C GLY A 4 3.00 35.54 0.28
N LEU A 5 2.82 36.08 -0.94
CA LEU A 5 3.14 35.35 -2.17
C LEU A 5 4.66 35.23 -2.35
N LEU A 6 5.39 36.29 -2.02
CA LEU A 6 6.86 36.34 -2.10
C LEU A 6 7.54 35.42 -1.07
N LEU A 7 6.94 35.31 0.12
CA LEU A 7 7.38 34.37 1.16
C LEU A 7 7.15 32.93 0.74
N LEU A 8 5.98 32.62 0.17
CA LEU A 8 5.67 31.27 -0.31
C LEU A 8 6.60 30.84 -1.46
N THR A 9 6.84 31.72 -2.43
CA THR A 9 7.77 31.44 -3.54
C THR A 9 9.20 31.30 -3.04
N SER A 10 9.63 32.14 -2.09
CA SER A 10 10.96 32.01 -1.48
C SER A 10 11.11 30.70 -0.72
N PHE A 11 10.09 30.27 0.01
CA PHE A 11 10.11 28.99 0.73
C PHE A 11 10.19 27.81 -0.22
N LEU A 12 9.34 27.77 -1.25
CA LEU A 12 9.35 26.70 -2.25
C LEU A 12 10.67 26.63 -3.04
N LEU A 13 11.31 27.77 -3.33
CA LEU A 13 12.62 27.82 -3.98
C LEU A 13 13.77 27.35 -3.07
N HIS A 14 13.61 27.41 -1.74
CA HIS A 14 14.60 26.95 -0.76
C HIS A 14 14.33 25.55 -0.22
N VAL A 15 13.21 24.91 -0.61
CA VAL A 15 13.01 23.48 -0.37
C VAL A 15 13.97 22.75 -1.29
N GLU A 16 15.16 22.48 -0.76
CA GLU A 16 16.17 21.62 -1.35
C GLU A 16 15.51 20.29 -1.71
N GLU A 17 15.49 19.98 -3.01
CA GLU A 17 14.89 18.78 -3.61
C GLU A 17 15.41 17.47 -2.98
N GLY A 18 16.55 17.53 -2.27
CA GLY A 18 17.15 16.41 -1.56
C GLY A 18 16.65 16.11 -0.13
N ARG A 19 15.96 17.04 0.57
CA ARG A 19 15.55 16.80 1.98
C ARG A 19 14.18 16.14 2.13
N ALA A 20 13.32 16.29 1.13
CA ALA A 20 11.99 15.70 1.09
C ALA A 20 11.92 14.51 0.12
N SER A 21 13.01 13.74 -0.04
CA SER A 21 12.99 12.59 -0.95
C SER A 21 12.02 11.51 -0.42
N PRO A 22 10.93 11.20 -1.16
CA PRO A 22 9.99 10.14 -0.77
C PRO A 22 10.69 8.79 -0.62
N THR A 23 11.85 8.60 -1.26
CA THR A 23 12.64 7.37 -1.18
C THR A 23 13.13 7.06 0.23
N ARG A 24 13.36 8.06 1.09
CA ARG A 24 13.78 7.82 2.48
C ARG A 24 12.69 7.16 3.32
N LEU A 25 11.42 7.34 2.98
CA LEU A 25 10.31 6.77 3.73
C LEU A 25 10.25 5.25 3.56
N VAL A 26 10.43 4.75 2.34
CA VAL A 26 10.41 3.31 2.03
C VAL A 26 11.58 2.56 2.69
N CYS A 27 12.73 3.23 2.85
CA CYS A 27 13.90 2.67 3.51
C CYS A 27 13.81 2.64 5.05
N ASP A 28 12.82 3.31 5.66
CA ASP A 28 12.59 3.21 7.10
C ASP A 28 11.87 1.89 7.43
N ASN A 29 12.58 0.97 8.07
CA ASN A 29 12.01 -0.31 8.52
C ASN A 29 10.77 -0.13 9.41
N ARG A 30 10.62 1.00 10.11
CA ARG A 30 9.42 1.29 10.91
C ARG A 30 8.18 1.43 10.04
N LEU A 31 8.33 1.92 8.81
CA LEU A 31 7.22 2.07 7.87
C LEU A 31 6.67 0.70 7.48
N ILE A 32 7.52 -0.22 7.04
CA ILE A 32 7.04 -1.56 6.65
C ILE A 32 6.47 -2.32 7.85
N GLN A 33 7.06 -2.19 9.04
CA GLN A 33 6.52 -2.79 10.26
C GLN A 33 5.15 -2.21 10.63
N LYS A 34 4.93 -0.91 10.42
CA LYS A 34 3.63 -0.27 10.60
C LYS A 34 2.59 -0.88 9.66
N TYR A 35 2.87 -0.97 8.35
CA TYR A 35 1.94 -1.59 7.38
C TYR A 35 1.62 -3.05 7.72
N ILE A 36 2.62 -3.84 8.15
CA ILE A 36 2.41 -5.23 8.59
C ILE A 36 1.51 -5.28 9.84
N GLY A 37 1.77 -4.40 10.82
CA GLY A 37 0.96 -4.32 12.04
C GLY A 37 -0.48 -3.93 11.76
N GLU A 38 -0.69 -2.90 10.93
CA GLU A 38 -2.01 -2.43 10.52
C GLU A 38 -2.77 -3.50 9.72
N ALA A 39 -2.09 -4.23 8.81
CA ALA A 39 -2.69 -5.34 8.07
C ALA A 39 -3.19 -6.46 8.99
N LYS A 40 -2.37 -6.86 9.98
CA LYS A 40 -2.76 -7.88 10.99
C LYS A 40 -3.93 -7.41 11.85
N ASP A 41 -3.95 -6.13 12.23
CA ASP A 41 -5.04 -5.55 13.00
C ASP A 41 -6.36 -5.50 12.20
N MET A 42 -6.29 -5.13 10.91
CA MET A 42 -7.44 -5.19 10.00
C MET A 42 -7.98 -6.62 9.84
N GLU A 43 -7.12 -7.61 9.65
CA GLU A 43 -7.50 -9.03 9.58
C GLU A 43 -8.22 -9.47 10.88
N LYS A 44 -7.64 -9.14 12.04
CA LYS A 44 -8.23 -9.45 13.34
C LYS A 44 -9.61 -8.81 13.52
N LYS A 45 -9.76 -7.53 13.14
CA LYS A 45 -11.02 -6.80 13.19
C LYS A 45 -12.05 -7.38 12.22
N ALA A 46 -11.64 -7.78 11.02
CA ALA A 46 -12.52 -8.45 10.07
C ALA A 46 -13.06 -9.77 10.64
N GLY A 47 -12.24 -10.54 11.35
CA GLY A 47 -12.65 -11.76 12.05
C GLY A 47 -13.61 -11.54 13.23
N GLN A 48 -13.76 -10.30 13.71
CA GLN A 48 -14.71 -9.92 14.76
C GLN A 48 -16.03 -9.38 14.19
N CYS A 49 -16.10 -9.13 12.88
CA CYS A 49 -17.36 -8.78 12.22
C CYS A 49 -18.34 -9.96 12.31
N GLN A 50 -19.64 -9.68 12.28
CA GLN A 50 -20.62 -10.76 12.06
C GLN A 50 -20.27 -11.48 10.76
N ALA A 51 -20.59 -12.79 10.68
CA ALA A 51 -20.23 -13.65 9.56
C ALA A 51 -20.44 -12.94 8.22
N LEU A 52 -19.33 -12.68 7.54
CA LEU A 52 -19.34 -12.01 6.25
C LEU A 52 -19.85 -13.01 5.20
N PRO A 53 -20.79 -12.61 4.33
CA PRO A 53 -21.19 -13.46 3.23
C PRO A 53 -20.02 -13.68 2.28
N ALA A 54 -20.02 -14.83 1.59
CA ALA A 54 -19.09 -15.04 0.49
C ALA A 54 -19.30 -13.99 -0.60
N LEU A 55 -18.21 -13.59 -1.26
CA LEU A 55 -18.26 -12.69 -2.41
C LEU A 55 -19.05 -13.37 -3.55
N SER A 56 -19.91 -12.62 -4.23
CA SER A 56 -20.69 -13.11 -5.37
C SER A 56 -19.81 -13.32 -6.62
N CYS A 57 -18.79 -12.49 -6.78
CA CYS A 57 -17.75 -12.62 -7.79
C CYS A 57 -16.41 -12.91 -7.09
N PRO A 58 -15.78 -14.09 -7.33
CA PRO A 58 -14.46 -14.40 -6.79
C PRO A 58 -13.42 -13.38 -7.23
N MET A 59 -12.53 -13.00 -6.31
CA MET A 59 -11.42 -12.09 -6.60
C MET A 59 -10.11 -12.87 -6.74
N VAL A 60 -9.31 -12.51 -7.74
CA VAL A 60 -7.96 -13.05 -7.89
C VAL A 60 -7.04 -12.34 -6.91
N LEU A 61 -6.41 -13.11 -6.02
CA LEU A 61 -5.45 -12.60 -5.04
C LEU A 61 -4.02 -13.04 -5.41
N PRO A 62 -3.00 -12.31 -4.94
CA PRO A 62 -1.60 -12.76 -5.04
C PRO A 62 -1.41 -14.13 -4.38
N LEU A 63 -0.49 -14.92 -4.93
CA LEU A 63 -0.11 -16.20 -4.33
C LEU A 63 0.61 -15.95 -3.01
N VAL A 64 0.22 -16.68 -1.97
CA VAL A 64 0.87 -16.64 -0.64
C VAL A 64 1.98 -17.68 -0.51
N ASP A 65 2.10 -18.59 -1.46
CA ASP A 65 3.14 -19.61 -1.49
C ASP A 65 4.50 -18.97 -1.77
N PHE A 66 5.46 -19.18 -0.87
CA PHE A 66 6.75 -18.52 -0.91
C PHE A 66 7.89 -19.49 -0.62
N SER A 67 8.79 -19.67 -1.59
CA SER A 67 10.09 -20.32 -1.37
C SER A 67 11.15 -19.26 -1.13
N LEU A 68 11.67 -19.17 0.10
CA LEU A 68 12.73 -18.22 0.43
C LEU A 68 14.00 -18.45 -0.40
N GLN A 69 14.31 -19.70 -0.71
CA GLN A 69 15.47 -20.05 -1.53
C GLN A 69 15.28 -19.52 -2.96
N GLN A 70 14.14 -19.81 -3.59
CA GLN A 70 13.82 -19.34 -4.94
C GLN A 70 13.75 -17.81 -4.99
N TRP A 71 13.16 -17.19 -3.97
CA TRP A 71 13.10 -15.73 -3.86
C TRP A 71 14.49 -15.11 -3.83
N LYS A 72 15.39 -15.62 -2.98
CA LYS A 72 16.75 -15.10 -2.85
C LYS A 72 17.52 -15.17 -4.17
N SER A 73 17.32 -16.22 -4.98
CA SER A 73 17.97 -16.39 -6.28
C SER A 73 17.45 -15.46 -7.39
N LYS A 74 16.31 -14.78 -7.21
CA LYS A 74 15.78 -13.82 -8.20
C LYS A 74 16.62 -12.54 -8.24
N SER A 75 16.71 -11.95 -9.43
CA SER A 75 17.28 -10.61 -9.62
C SER A 75 16.48 -9.54 -8.87
N ASN A 76 17.08 -8.41 -8.53
CA ASN A 76 16.37 -7.30 -7.88
C ASN A 76 15.22 -6.77 -8.76
N GLU A 77 15.42 -6.71 -10.09
CA GLU A 77 14.39 -6.29 -11.03
C GLU A 77 13.19 -7.27 -11.03
N THR A 78 13.45 -8.58 -10.99
CA THR A 78 12.39 -9.58 -10.87
C THR A 78 11.62 -9.43 -9.56
N LYS A 79 12.34 -9.29 -8.42
CA LYS A 79 11.72 -9.10 -7.10
C LYS A 79 10.85 -7.85 -7.06
N ARG A 80 11.38 -6.73 -7.58
CA ARG A 80 10.66 -5.45 -7.72
C ARG A 80 9.36 -5.65 -8.49
N ARG A 81 9.45 -6.28 -9.67
CA ARG A 81 8.29 -6.49 -10.54
C ARG A 81 7.23 -7.34 -9.86
N GLU A 82 7.62 -8.44 -9.23
CA GLU A 82 6.70 -9.31 -8.49
C GLU A 82 5.99 -8.56 -7.37
N ILE A 83 6.72 -7.81 -6.53
CA ILE A 83 6.12 -7.01 -5.44
C ILE A 83 5.10 -6.00 -5.98
N LEU A 84 5.47 -5.26 -7.03
CA LEU A 84 4.59 -4.24 -7.61
C LEU A 84 3.34 -4.86 -8.26
N CYS A 85 3.50 -5.96 -8.99
CA CYS A 85 2.39 -6.67 -9.62
C CYS A 85 1.44 -7.29 -8.59
N ASP A 86 1.97 -7.96 -7.56
CA ASP A 86 1.18 -8.57 -6.49
C ASP A 86 0.40 -7.51 -5.71
N LEU A 87 1.05 -6.38 -5.40
CA LEU A 87 0.38 -5.28 -4.70
C LEU A 87 -0.70 -4.61 -5.56
N ALA A 88 -0.46 -4.43 -6.86
CA ALA A 88 -1.49 -3.95 -7.79
C ALA A 88 -2.68 -4.92 -7.91
N LEU A 89 -2.40 -6.22 -7.96
CA LEU A 89 -3.43 -7.27 -7.96
C LEU A 89 -4.26 -7.22 -6.68
N LEU A 90 -3.63 -7.07 -5.51
CA LEU A 90 -4.32 -6.91 -4.23
C LEU A 90 -5.21 -5.67 -4.22
N VAL A 91 -4.72 -4.51 -4.67
CA VAL A 91 -5.52 -3.27 -4.73
C VAL A 91 -6.75 -3.47 -5.62
N GLY A 92 -6.58 -4.08 -6.80
CA GLY A 92 -7.69 -4.39 -7.70
C GLY A 92 -8.71 -5.37 -7.09
N ALA A 93 -8.23 -6.40 -6.40
CA ALA A 93 -9.07 -7.37 -5.71
C ALA A 93 -9.92 -6.74 -4.61
N VAL A 94 -9.33 -5.85 -3.80
CA VAL A 94 -10.04 -5.16 -2.72
C VAL A 94 -11.06 -4.19 -3.29
N ALA A 95 -10.70 -3.43 -4.33
CA ALA A 95 -11.62 -2.52 -5.01
C ALA A 95 -12.86 -3.26 -5.58
N GLY A 96 -12.65 -4.44 -6.19
CA GLY A 96 -13.75 -5.27 -6.68
C GLY A 96 -14.59 -5.91 -5.58
N ALA A 97 -14.01 -6.17 -4.41
CA ALA A 97 -14.74 -6.69 -3.24
C ALA A 97 -15.59 -5.61 -2.54
N GLN A 98 -15.15 -4.35 -2.54
CA GLN A 98 -15.87 -3.24 -1.89
C GLN A 98 -17.30 -3.06 -2.43
N GLY A 99 -17.55 -3.37 -3.71
CA GLY A 99 -18.89 -3.33 -4.30
C GLY A 99 -19.82 -4.49 -3.90
N GLN A 100 -19.28 -5.51 -3.23
CA GLN A 100 -20.00 -6.73 -2.88
C GLN A 100 -20.28 -6.85 -1.38
N VAL A 101 -19.51 -6.16 -0.53
CA VAL A 101 -19.65 -6.21 0.93
C VAL A 101 -20.45 -5.01 1.43
N THR A 102 -21.70 -5.26 1.82
CA THR A 102 -22.62 -4.23 2.34
C THR A 102 -22.60 -4.09 3.86
N GLN A 103 -22.11 -5.11 4.57
CA GLN A 103 -22.01 -5.08 6.03
C GLN A 103 -20.96 -4.06 6.46
N GLU A 104 -21.36 -3.09 7.28
CA GLU A 104 -20.54 -1.91 7.63
C GLU A 104 -19.16 -2.28 8.20
N CYS A 105 -19.10 -3.29 9.07
CA CYS A 105 -17.84 -3.73 9.68
C CYS A 105 -16.85 -4.23 8.63
N GLY A 106 -17.25 -5.17 7.77
CA GLY A 106 -16.42 -5.68 6.68
C GLY A 106 -16.09 -4.61 5.64
N ALA A 107 -17.06 -3.79 5.26
CA ALA A 107 -16.85 -2.69 4.31
C ALA A 107 -15.80 -1.70 4.83
N ARG A 108 -15.81 -1.39 6.13
CA ARG A 108 -14.81 -0.55 6.79
C ARG A 108 -13.42 -1.18 6.70
N GLN A 109 -13.28 -2.48 7.00
CA GLN A 109 -11.99 -3.17 6.91
C GLN A 109 -11.47 -3.20 5.47
N LEU A 110 -12.32 -3.47 4.47
CA LEU A 110 -11.94 -3.43 3.06
C LEU A 110 -11.52 -2.03 2.62
N ASN A 111 -12.21 -0.98 3.08
CA ASN A 111 -11.83 0.39 2.78
C ASN A 111 -10.47 0.77 3.37
N GLN A 112 -10.20 0.37 4.61
CA GLN A 112 -8.88 0.56 5.20
C GLN A 112 -7.83 -0.21 4.39
N LEU A 113 -8.06 -1.49 4.09
CA LEU A 113 -7.14 -2.31 3.31
C LEU A 113 -6.84 -1.68 1.94
N TYR A 114 -7.84 -1.17 1.23
CA TYR A 114 -7.66 -0.46 -0.03
C TYR A 114 -6.75 0.77 0.14
N GLN A 115 -7.04 1.61 1.14
CA GLN A 115 -6.25 2.82 1.40
C GLN A 115 -4.78 2.48 1.72
N HIS A 116 -4.54 1.51 2.59
CA HIS A 116 -3.20 1.09 2.97
C HIS A 116 -2.44 0.47 1.78
N ALA A 117 -3.05 -0.49 1.07
CA ALA A 117 -2.41 -1.16 -0.06
C ALA A 117 -2.12 -0.20 -1.22
N ASN A 118 -3.08 0.68 -1.56
CA ASN A 118 -2.91 1.65 -2.63
C ASN A 118 -1.87 2.72 -2.27
N SER A 119 -1.84 3.19 -1.02
CA SER A 119 -0.81 4.13 -0.56
C SER A 119 0.58 3.49 -0.65
N PHE A 120 0.72 2.23 -0.23
CA PHE A 120 2.00 1.53 -0.32
C PHE A 120 2.42 1.28 -1.76
N LEU A 121 1.48 0.98 -2.67
CA LEU A 121 1.75 0.82 -4.10
C LEU A 121 2.33 2.11 -4.70
N LEU A 122 1.72 3.25 -4.42
CA LEU A 122 2.18 4.55 -4.90
C LEU A 122 3.57 4.90 -4.34
N LEU A 123 3.82 4.59 -3.07
CA LEU A 123 5.15 4.76 -2.47
C LEU A 123 6.22 3.93 -3.18
N LEU A 124 5.92 2.68 -3.51
CA LEU A 124 6.86 1.79 -4.20
C LEU A 124 7.05 2.13 -5.69
N GLN A 125 6.02 2.66 -6.36
CA GLN A 125 6.12 3.11 -7.75
C GLN A 125 6.97 4.37 -7.90
N THR A 126 6.90 5.26 -6.91
CA THR A 126 7.68 6.50 -6.87
C THR A 126 9.08 6.33 -6.27
N PHE A 127 9.37 5.15 -5.71
CA PHE A 127 10.68 4.80 -5.20
C PHE A 127 11.69 4.64 -6.35
N SER A 128 12.87 5.27 -6.23
CA SER A 128 14.02 4.96 -7.08
C SER A 128 14.68 3.69 -6.57
N TRP A 129 14.59 2.60 -7.33
CA TRP A 129 15.12 1.28 -6.98
C TRP A 129 16.62 1.10 -7.32
N GLU A 130 17.36 2.22 -7.36
CA GLU A 130 18.80 2.26 -7.67
C GLU A 130 19.68 1.66 -6.57
#